data_AF-A0A9E5BNQ8-F1
#
_entry.id   AF-A0A9E5BNQ8-F1
#
_cell.length_a   1.000
_cell.length_b   1.000
_cell.length_c   1.000
_cell.angle_alpha   90.00
_cell.angle_beta   90.00
_cell.angle_gamma   90.00
#
_symmetry.space_group_name_H-M   'P 1'
#
loop_
_entity.id
_entity.type
_entity.pdbx_description
1 polymer ?
#
loop_
_entity_poly.entity_id
_entity_poly.type
_entity_poly.pdbx_seq_one_letter_code
_entity_poly.pdbx_strand_id
1 'polypeptide(L)'
;MTGITSQSSTIDGVSLAPLLKSSKALPTRDLFWHYPHYHRVGGARPYSAILSGDYRLIHFYEDNRDELYNLAKDSSESLDLSNSEIEIKNTLKKKLDAWLQSTSAQLPVNN
;
A
#
# COMPACT_ATOMS: atom_id res chain seq x y z
N MET A 1 -13.21 10.86 17.84
CA MET A 1 -12.45 11.73 18.77
C MET A 1 -13.11 11.67 20.14
N THR A 2 -12.79 10.65 20.94
CA THR A 2 -13.36 10.44 22.28
C THR A 2 -12.53 11.09 23.40
N GLY A 3 -11.36 11.65 23.08
CA GLY A 3 -10.46 12.25 24.07
C GLY A 3 -9.60 11.24 24.84
N ILE A 4 -9.71 9.95 24.52
CA ILE A 4 -8.91 8.87 25.12
C ILE A 4 -7.52 8.85 24.46
N THR A 5 -6.47 8.85 25.28
CA THR A 5 -5.06 8.97 24.87
C THR A 5 -4.27 7.66 24.88
N SER A 6 -4.84 6.56 25.37
CA SER A 6 -4.12 5.29 25.53
C SER A 6 -4.99 4.09 25.14
N GLN A 7 -4.45 3.25 24.26
CA GLN A 7 -4.96 1.92 23.95
C GLN A 7 -3.76 0.96 23.92
N SER A 8 -3.92 -0.24 24.48
CA SER A 8 -2.83 -1.21 24.75
C SER A 8 -2.29 -1.94 23.49
N SER A 9 -2.77 -1.60 22.31
CA SER A 9 -2.39 -2.25 21.04
C SER A 9 -1.48 -1.34 20.22
N THR A 10 -0.58 -1.92 19.43
CA THR A 10 0.13 -1.21 18.37
C THR A 10 -0.90 -0.63 17.39
N ILE A 11 -0.85 0.68 17.15
CA ILE A 11 -1.76 1.38 16.24
C ILE A 11 -0.97 1.78 15.01
N ASP A 12 -1.34 1.22 13.85
CA ASP A 12 -0.71 1.59 12.56
C ASP A 12 -1.25 2.92 12.00
N GLY A 13 -2.46 3.30 12.41
CA GLY A 13 -3.13 4.50 11.94
C GLY A 13 -2.61 5.79 12.57
N VAL A 14 -2.69 6.89 11.83
CA VAL A 14 -2.49 8.24 12.37
C VAL A 14 -3.82 8.97 12.50
N SER A 15 -3.96 9.74 13.58
CA SER A 15 -5.17 10.53 13.81
C SER A 15 -5.39 11.58 12.72
N LEU A 16 -6.59 11.64 12.15
CA LEU A 16 -7.00 12.67 11.19
C LEU A 16 -7.46 13.97 11.87
N ALA A 17 -7.53 14.00 13.20
CA ALA A 17 -8.00 15.17 13.94
C ALA A 17 -7.25 16.48 13.63
N PRO A 18 -5.91 16.50 13.45
CA PRO A 18 -5.19 17.74 13.10
C PRO A 18 -5.63 18.32 11.75
N LEU A 19 -5.93 17.45 10.78
CA LEU A 19 -6.42 17.85 9.47
C LEU A 19 -7.83 18.44 9.57
N LEU A 20 -8.73 17.78 10.31
CA LEU A 20 -10.13 18.18 10.43
C LEU A 20 -10.35 19.42 11.30
N LYS A 21 -9.55 19.62 12.36
CA LYS A 21 -9.75 20.69 13.34
C LYS A 21 -8.92 21.93 13.09
N SER A 22 -7.79 21.80 12.40
CA SER A 22 -6.79 22.88 12.33
C SER A 22 -6.17 23.01 10.95
N SER A 23 -6.71 22.31 9.94
CA SER A 23 -6.17 22.25 8.57
C SER A 23 -4.66 21.97 8.54
N LYS A 24 -4.13 21.29 9.56
CA LYS A 24 -2.72 20.94 9.63
C LYS A 24 -2.48 19.72 8.76
N ALA A 25 -1.44 19.78 7.93
CA ALA A 25 -1.02 18.65 7.13
C ALA A 25 -0.69 17.44 8.03
N LEU A 26 -1.03 16.25 7.54
CA LEU A 26 -0.58 15.00 8.15
C LEU A 26 0.88 14.75 7.77
N PRO A 27 1.65 14.04 8.61
CA PRO A 27 2.97 13.59 8.22
C PRO A 27 2.91 12.74 6.96
N THR A 28 3.94 12.87 6.11
CA THR A 28 4.15 11.96 4.98
C THR A 28 4.33 10.54 5.51
N ARG A 29 3.71 9.58 4.83
CA ARG A 29 3.72 8.17 5.23
C ARG A 29 3.43 7.30 4.03
N ASP A 30 3.88 6.06 4.13
CA ASP A 30 3.52 5.02 3.20
C ASP A 30 2.17 4.42 3.62
N LEU A 31 1.32 4.12 2.64
CA LEU A 31 0.07 3.37 2.84
C LEU A 31 0.23 1.99 2.24
N PHE A 32 -0.31 0.98 2.91
CA PHE A 32 -0.16 -0.41 2.53
C PHE A 32 -1.52 -1.09 2.41
N TRP A 33 -1.62 -2.01 1.45
CA TRP A 33 -2.74 -2.92 1.29
C TRP A 33 -2.20 -4.33 1.10
N HIS A 34 -2.86 -5.30 1.70
CA HIS A 34 -2.58 -6.71 1.50
C HIS A 34 -3.89 -7.47 1.37
N TYR A 35 -4.07 -8.13 0.23
CA TYR A 35 -5.26 -8.91 -0.06
C TYR A 35 -4.84 -10.29 -0.60
N PRO A 36 -4.57 -11.27 0.29
CA PRO A 36 -4.07 -12.59 -0.09
C PRO A 36 -5.20 -13.55 -0.50
N HIS A 37 -6.26 -13.03 -1.13
CA HIS A 37 -7.48 -13.79 -1.40
C HIS A 37 -7.95 -13.64 -2.85
N TYR A 38 -8.59 -14.68 -3.35
CA TYR A 38 -9.31 -14.63 -4.62
C TYR A 38 -10.74 -14.14 -4.37
N HIS A 39 -11.14 -13.06 -5.04
CA HIS A 39 -12.51 -12.58 -5.01
C HIS A 39 -13.30 -13.14 -6.19
N ARG A 40 -14.20 -14.09 -5.92
CA ARG A 40 -15.00 -14.79 -6.95
C ARG A 40 -15.91 -13.85 -7.75
N VAL A 41 -16.34 -12.73 -7.17
CA VAL A 41 -17.27 -11.77 -7.78
C VAL A 41 -16.52 -10.47 -8.10
N GLY A 42 -15.89 -10.39 -9.27
CA GLY A 42 -15.08 -9.21 -9.66
C GLY A 42 -13.64 -9.53 -10.03
N GLY A 43 -13.22 -10.80 -9.90
CA GLY A 43 -11.99 -11.29 -10.51
C GLY A 43 -10.70 -10.80 -9.85
N ALA A 44 -10.78 -10.15 -8.69
CA ALA A 44 -9.58 -9.73 -7.96
C ALA A 44 -8.78 -10.96 -7.54
N ARG A 45 -7.52 -10.99 -7.97
CA ARG A 45 -6.53 -12.02 -7.66
C ARG A 45 -5.68 -11.56 -6.48
N PRO A 46 -4.98 -12.44 -5.76
CA PRO A 46 -4.18 -12.03 -4.62
C PRO A 46 -3.14 -10.97 -4.98
N TYR A 47 -3.08 -9.89 -4.21
CA TYR A 47 -2.10 -8.81 -4.42
C TYR A 47 -1.72 -8.11 -3.12
N SER A 48 -0.59 -7.40 -3.18
CA SER A 48 -0.16 -6.45 -2.16
C SER A 48 0.17 -5.12 -2.83
N ALA A 49 -0.05 -4.01 -2.16
CA ALA A 49 0.24 -2.70 -2.72
C ALA A 49 0.81 -1.74 -1.68
N ILE A 50 1.64 -0.80 -2.16
CA ILE A 50 2.16 0.33 -1.39
C ILE A 50 1.94 1.62 -2.17
N LEU A 51 1.50 2.68 -1.48
CA LEU A 51 1.51 4.05 -1.95
C LEU A 51 2.55 4.83 -1.13
N SER A 52 3.58 5.36 -1.79
CA SER A 52 4.68 6.12 -1.18
C SER A 52 4.89 7.42 -1.95
N GLY A 53 4.39 8.53 -1.41
CA GLY A 53 4.33 9.80 -2.14
C GLY A 53 3.39 9.68 -3.33
N ASP A 54 3.87 10.03 -4.52
CA ASP A 54 3.09 9.97 -5.76
C ASP A 54 3.05 8.58 -6.40
N TYR A 55 3.88 7.65 -5.93
CA TYR A 55 4.06 6.35 -6.56
C TYR A 55 3.27 5.25 -5.86
N ARG A 56 2.52 4.49 -6.66
CA ARG A 56 1.87 3.26 -6.24
C ARG A 56 2.52 2.05 -6.90
N LEU A 57 2.91 1.07 -6.10
CA LEU A 57 3.35 -0.24 -6.56
C LEU A 57 2.29 -1.28 -6.20
N ILE A 58 1.99 -2.17 -7.14
CA ILE A 58 1.11 -3.33 -6.93
C ILE A 58 1.89 -4.59 -7.30
N HIS A 59 1.98 -5.54 -6.37
CA HIS A 59 2.55 -6.86 -6.58
C HIS A 59 1.43 -7.89 -6.67
N PHE A 60 1.34 -8.59 -7.80
CA PHE A 60 0.38 -9.68 -8.00
C PHE A 60 1.06 -11.02 -7.80
N TYR A 61 0.47 -11.85 -6.94
CA TYR A 61 1.10 -13.12 -6.56
C TYR A 61 0.88 -14.25 -7.58
N GLU A 62 -0.13 -14.16 -8.42
CA GLU A 62 -0.50 -15.26 -9.34
C GLU A 62 0.53 -15.46 -10.46
N ASP A 63 1.08 -14.38 -11.00
CA ASP A 63 2.10 -14.38 -12.04
C ASP A 63 3.40 -13.69 -11.62
N ASN A 64 3.52 -13.34 -10.33
CA ASN A 64 4.69 -12.72 -9.73
C ASN A 64 5.12 -11.43 -10.48
N ARG A 65 4.16 -10.63 -10.91
CA ARG A 65 4.40 -9.36 -11.61
C ARG A 65 4.26 -8.17 -10.65
N ASP A 66 5.01 -7.11 -10.97
CA ASP A 66 4.94 -5.82 -10.31
C ASP A 66 4.48 -4.76 -11.33
N GLU A 67 3.49 -3.97 -10.95
CA GLU A 67 3.02 -2.81 -11.72
C GLU A 67 3.32 -1.53 -10.91
N LEU A 68 3.84 -0.49 -11.57
CA LEU A 68 4.22 0.78 -10.94
C LEU A 68 3.52 1.96 -11.63
N TYR A 69 2.86 2.80 -10.85
CA TYR A 69 2.13 3.96 -11.36
C TYR A 69 2.54 5.25 -10.63
N ASN A 70 2.59 6.36 -11.35
CA ASN A 70 2.71 7.69 -10.78
C ASN A 70 1.33 8.36 -10.74
N LEU A 71 0.68 8.37 -9.58
CA LEU A 71 -0.70 8.85 -9.42
C LEU A 71 -0.83 10.37 -9.55
N ALA A 72 0.24 11.13 -9.36
CA ALA A 72 0.23 12.58 -9.60
C ALA A 72 0.15 12.93 -11.09
N LYS A 73 0.69 12.06 -11.96
CA LYS A 73 0.66 12.22 -13.42
C LYS A 73 -0.44 11.41 -14.08
N ASP A 74 -0.78 10.25 -13.51
CA ASP A 74 -1.75 9.30 -14.03
C ASP A 74 -2.59 8.73 -12.88
N SER A 75 -3.61 9.48 -12.50
CA SER A 75 -4.59 9.05 -11.50
C SER A 75 -5.46 7.86 -11.94
N SER A 76 -5.42 7.49 -13.22
CA SER A 76 -6.20 6.38 -13.78
C SER A 76 -5.47 5.05 -13.82
N GLU A 77 -4.18 5.04 -13.46
CA GLU A 77 -3.34 3.82 -13.45
C GLU A 77 -3.27 3.15 -14.83
N SER A 78 -3.22 3.95 -15.88
CA SER A 78 -3.24 3.51 -17.28
C SER A 78 -1.87 3.17 -17.85
N LEU A 79 -0.80 3.78 -17.32
CA LEU A 79 0.57 3.62 -17.79
C LEU A 79 1.45 2.94 -16.74
N ASP A 80 1.79 1.68 -16.97
CA ASP A 80 2.75 0.95 -16.13
C ASP A 80 4.20 1.41 -16.40
N LEU A 81 4.85 1.89 -15.35
CA LEU A 81 6.23 2.38 -15.32
C LEU A 81 7.21 1.34 -14.75
N SER A 82 6.76 0.12 -14.44
CA SER A 82 7.56 -0.94 -13.80
C SER A 82 8.86 -1.29 -14.53
N ASN A 83 8.88 -1.11 -15.86
CA ASN A 83 10.02 -1.39 -16.73
C ASN A 83 10.88 -0.15 -17.01
N SER A 84 10.31 1.05 -16.93
CA SER A 84 11.04 2.31 -17.18
C SER A 84 11.65 2.92 -15.92
N GLU A 85 11.04 2.70 -14.75
CA GLU A 85 11.47 3.27 -13.46
C GLU A 85 11.85 2.18 -12.45
N ILE A 86 12.80 1.32 -12.84
CA ILE A 86 13.22 0.12 -12.11
C ILE A 86 13.71 0.41 -10.69
N GLU A 87 14.44 1.52 -10.50
CA GLU A 87 14.96 1.90 -9.19
C GLU A 87 13.84 2.23 -8.19
N ILE A 88 12.81 2.96 -8.66
CA ILE A 88 11.63 3.31 -7.86
C ILE A 88 10.85 2.05 -7.54
N LYS A 89 10.56 1.21 -8.54
CA LYS A 89 9.92 -0.11 -8.35
C LYS A 89 10.61 -0.92 -7.25
N ASN A 90 11.93 -1.11 -7.36
CA ASN A 90 12.71 -1.92 -6.41
C ASN A 90 12.70 -1.31 -5.00
N THR A 91 12.71 0.01 -4.89
CA THR A 91 12.64 0.71 -3.60
C THR A 91 11.29 0.49 -2.92
N LEU A 92 10.19 0.70 -3.64
CA LEU A 92 8.85 0.45 -3.10
C LEU A 92 8.63 -1.04 -2.80
N LYS A 93 9.16 -1.96 -3.61
CA LYS A 93 9.03 -3.40 -3.38
C LYS A 93 9.70 -3.82 -2.07
N LYS A 94 10.91 -3.32 -1.81
CA LYS A 94 11.61 -3.55 -0.54
C LYS A 94 10.82 -3.03 0.67
N LYS A 95 10.23 -1.84 0.56
CA LYS A 95 9.38 -1.27 1.62
C LYS A 95 8.14 -2.14 1.87
N LEU A 96 7.48 -2.58 0.80
CA LEU A 96 6.32 -3.45 0.87
C LEU A 96 6.65 -4.79 1.54
N ASP A 97 7.74 -5.42 1.13
CA ASP A 97 8.19 -6.70 1.70
C ASP A 97 8.56 -6.59 3.17
N ALA A 98 9.24 -5.50 3.56
CA ALA A 98 9.57 -5.23 4.95
C ALA A 98 8.30 -5.05 5.82
N TRP A 99 7.27 -4.38 5.29
CA TRP A 99 6.01 -4.20 5.99
C TRP A 99 5.19 -5.50 6.10
N LEU A 100 5.17 -6.33 5.05
CA LEU A 100 4.53 -7.66 5.12
C LEU A 100 5.18 -8.55 6.18
N GLN A 101 6.52 -8.51 6.29
CA GLN A 101 7.25 -9.24 7.32
C GLN A 101 6.95 -8.71 8.73
N SER A 102 6.95 -7.38 8.92
CA SER A 102 6.72 -6.79 10.25
C SER A 102 5.31 -7.04 10.77
N THR A 103 4.34 -7.21 9.88
CA THR A 103 2.94 -7.51 10.20
C THR A 103 2.63 -9.01 10.27
N SER A 104 3.62 -9.88 9.99
CA SER A 104 3.42 -11.33 9.89
C SER A 104 2.28 -11.69 8.91
N ALA A 105 2.23 -10.98 7.77
CA ALA A 105 1.18 -11.12 6.78
C ALA A 105 1.14 -12.53 6.16
N GLN A 106 -0.07 -13.06 5.97
CA GLN A 106 -0.28 -14.37 5.34
C GLN A 106 -0.16 -14.28 3.82
N LEU A 107 0.83 -14.95 3.24
CA LEU A 107 0.97 -15.00 1.78
C LEU A 107 0.03 -16.04 1.16
N PRO A 108 -0.51 -15.78 -0.05
CA PRO A 108 -1.30 -16.76 -0.77
C PRO A 108 -0.46 -17.97 -1.15
N VAL A 109 -1.07 -19.15 -1.13
CA VAL A 109 -0.51 -20.38 -1.71
C VAL A 109 -1.11 -20.60 -3.09
N ASN A 110 -0.30 -21.10 -4.04
CA ASN A 110 -0.80 -21.49 -5.35
C ASN A 110 -1.85 -22.59 -5.20
N ASN A 111 -2.98 -22.44 -5.91
CA ASN A 111 -4.00 -23.49 -6.03
C ASN A 111 -3.56 -24.59 -7.00
#